data_AF-A0A3D4NGN9-F1
#
_entry.id   AF-A0A3D4NGN9-F1
#
_cell.length_a   1.000
_cell.length_b   1.000
_cell.length_c   1.000
_cell.angle_alpha   90.00
_cell.angle_beta   90.00
_cell.angle_gamma   90.00
#
_symmetry.space_group_name_H-M   'P 1'
#
loop_
_entity.id
_entity.type
_entity.pdbx_description
1 polymer ?
#
loop_
_entity_poly.entity_id
_entity_poly.type
_entity_poly.pdbx_seq_one_letter_code
_entity_poly.pdbx_strand_id
1 'polypeptide(L)' 'GIFPSILGHEGGAVVEAIGEGVTSVAVGDHVIPLYTPECRQCK' A
#
# COMPACT_ATOMS: atom_id res chain seq x y z
N GLY A 1 -17.30 4.29 5.88
CA GLY A 1 -17.28 4.07 4.42
C GLY A 1 -18.69 4.22 3.87
N ILE A 2 -18.81 4.55 2.59
CA ILE A 2 -20.08 4.45 1.86
C ILE A 2 -20.16 3.01 1.31
N PHE A 3 -21.31 2.34 1.48
CA PHE A 3 -21.47 0.93 1.10
C PHE A 3 -21.87 0.76 -0.37
N PRO A 4 -21.47 -0.37 -1.01
CA PRO A 4 -20.69 -1.49 -0.43
C PRO A 4 -19.20 -1.16 -0.28
N SER A 5 -18.54 -1.84 0.66
CA SER A 5 -17.11 -1.65 0.93
C SER A 5 -16.41 -3.00 1.16
N ILE A 6 -15.17 -3.13 0.67
CA ILE A 6 -14.25 -4.20 1.05
C ILE A 6 -13.50 -3.71 2.29
N LEU A 7 -13.65 -4.44 3.40
CA LEU A 7 -13.02 -4.09 4.68
C LEU A 7 -11.64 -4.72 4.81
N GLY A 8 -11.02 -4.61 6.00
CA GLY A 8 -9.69 -5.14 6.31
C GLY A 8 -8.63 -4.03 6.30
N HIS A 9 -7.76 -4.04 7.30
CA HIS A 9 -6.69 -3.04 7.46
C HIS A 9 -5.38 -3.62 8.02
N GLU A 10 -5.31 -4.94 8.20
CA GLU A 10 -4.15 -5.65 8.73
C GLU A 10 -3.82 -6.83 7.82
N GLY A 11 -2.56 -6.90 7.37
CA GLY A 11 -2.09 -7.96 6.47
C GLY A 11 -0.64 -7.78 6.03
N GLY A 12 -0.09 -8.82 5.40
CA GLY A 12 1.18 -8.80 4.68
C GLY A 12 0.98 -9.31 3.25
N ALA A 13 1.82 -8.88 2.32
CA ALA A 13 1.68 -9.21 0.90
C ALA A 13 3.03 -9.31 0.19
N VAL A 14 2.99 -9.81 -1.05
CA VAL A 14 4.08 -9.73 -2.03
C VAL A 14 3.64 -8.79 -3.13
N VAL A 15 4.52 -7.87 -3.56
CA VAL A 15 4.24 -6.95 -4.67
C VAL A 15 4.11 -7.72 -5.98
N GLU A 16 2.96 -7.64 -6.63
CA GLU A 16 2.67 -8.31 -7.91
C GLU A 16 3.02 -7.44 -9.13
N ALA A 17 2.71 -6.14 -9.06
CA ALA A 17 2.98 -5.15 -10.10
C ALA A 17 3.23 -3.77 -9.49
N ILE A 18 3.91 -2.88 -10.24
CA ILE A 18 4.13 -1.48 -9.85
C ILE A 18 3.66 -0.53 -10.95
N GLY A 19 3.24 0.68 -10.57
CA GLY A 19 2.86 1.74 -11.51
C GLY A 19 4.07 2.54 -12.02
N GLU A 20 3.85 3.36 -13.05
CA GLU A 20 4.87 4.26 -13.59
C GLU A 20 5.39 5.25 -12.53
N GLY A 21 6.71 5.44 -12.46
CA GLY A 21 7.36 6.36 -11.53
C GLY A 21 7.54 5.85 -10.09
N VAL A 22 7.01 4.66 -9.76
CA VAL A 22 7.25 4.02 -8.46
C VAL A 22 8.67 3.47 -8.40
N THR A 23 9.44 3.90 -7.40
CA THR A 23 10.83 3.44 -7.18
C THR A 23 11.10 2.91 -5.78
N SER A 24 10.12 3.01 -4.87
CA SER A 24 10.28 2.67 -3.46
C SER A 24 10.12 1.18 -3.14
N VAL A 25 9.57 0.39 -4.06
CA VAL A 25 9.36 -1.07 -3.97
C VAL A 25 9.52 -1.70 -5.35
N ALA A 26 9.77 -3.01 -5.40
CA ALA A 26 9.86 -3.81 -6.62
C ALA A 26 8.94 -5.04 -6.57
N VAL A 27 8.61 -5.60 -7.74
CA VAL A 27 7.88 -6.88 -7.84
C VAL A 27 8.63 -7.97 -7.09
N GLY A 28 7.92 -8.73 -6.26
CA GLY A 28 8.48 -9.76 -5.40
C GLY A 28 8.84 -9.31 -3.98
N ASP A 29 8.85 -8.00 -3.69
CA ASP A 29 9.08 -7.51 -2.34
C ASP A 29 7.97 -7.95 -1.38
N HIS A 30 8.34 -8.41 -0.18
CA HIS A 30 7.41 -8.57 0.92
C HIS A 30 7.10 -7.22 1.55
N VAL A 31 5.81 -6.90 1.71
CA VAL A 31 5.35 -5.60 2.21
C VAL A 31 4.26 -5.76 3.27
N ILE A 32 4.16 -4.75 4.14
CA ILE A 32 3.06 -4.57 5.09
C ILE A 32 2.32 -3.28 4.70
N PRO A 33 1.05 -3.34 4.30
CA PRO A 33 0.25 -2.14 4.06
C PRO A 33 -0.03 -1.40 5.37
N LEU A 34 0.04 -0.07 5.36
CA LEU A 34 -0.28 0.77 6.50
C LEU A 34 -1.55 1.57 6.22
N TYR A 35 -2.51 1.56 7.15
CA TYR A 35 -3.75 2.36 7.02
C TYR A 35 -3.52 3.86 7.24
N THR A 36 -2.44 4.22 7.93
CA THR A 36 -1.98 5.60 8.10
C THR A 36 -0.88 5.88 7.08
N PRO A 37 -1.09 6.77 6.10
CA PRO A 37 -0.05 7.13 5.15
C PRO A 37 0.98 8.08 5.76
N GLU A 38 2.23 7.98 5.31
CA GLU A 38 3.30 8.90 5.67
C GLU A 38 3.80 9.63 4.41
N CYS A 39 3.21 10.79 4.12
CA CYS A 39 3.46 11.51 2.85
C CYS A 39 4.89 12.04 2.72
N ARG A 40 5.61 12.20 3.85
CA ARG A 40 6.97 12.78 3.95
C ARG A 40 7.16 14.19 3.38
N GLN A 41 6.06 14.85 3.01
CA GLN A 41 6.02 16.21 2.45
C GLN A 41 5.20 17.18 3.33
N CYS A 42 4.55 16.66 4.36
CA CYS A 42 3.64 17.33 5.28
C CYS A 42 4.22 17.31 6.72
N LYS A 43 3.73 18.19 7.60
CA LYS A 43 4.07 18.23 9.04
C LYS A 43 2.89 17.75 9.87
#